data_AF-A0A1G7KVQ8-F1
#
_entry.id   AF-A0A1G7KVQ8-F1
#
_cell.length_a   1.000
_cell.length_b   1.000
_cell.length_c   1.000
_cell.angle_alpha   90.00
_cell.angle_beta   90.00
_cell.angle_gamma   90.00
#
_symmetry.space_group_name_H-M   'P 1'
#
loop_
_entity.id
_entity.type
_entity.pdbx_description
1 polymer ?
#
loop_
_entity_poly.entity_id
_entity_poly.type
_entity_poly.pdbx_seq_one_letter_code
_entity_poly.pdbx_strand_id
1 'polypeptide(L)' 'MEEFLRLLEEASVVRVDGTGQYYLLRHPEVGWRLYQKGIEAAFLLAEGEKALYWAPEFRVPLPEVV' A
#
# COMPACT_ATOMS: atom_id res chain seq x y z
N MET A 1 -9.63 5.99 7.61
CA MET A 1 -10.20 5.24 6.46
C MET A 1 -10.27 6.11 5.22
N GLU A 2 -10.85 7.31 5.32
CA GLU A 2 -11.03 8.23 4.19
C GLU A 2 -9.74 8.55 3.41
N GLU A 3 -8.64 8.91 4.07
CA GLU A 3 -7.35 9.17 3.39
C GLU A 3 -6.86 7.95 2.60
N PHE A 4 -6.95 6.76 3.19
CA PHE A 4 -6.56 5.52 2.52
C PHE A 4 -7.41 5.24 1.29
N LEU A 5 -8.73 5.43 1.37
CA LEU A 5 -9.63 5.23 0.24
C LEU A 5 -9.33 6.20 -0.90
N ARG A 6 -9.11 7.49 -0.60
CA ARG A 6 -8.70 8.49 -1.58
C ARG A 6 -7.39 8.11 -2.26
N LEU A 7 -6.37 7.78 -1.46
CA LEU A 7 -5.07 7.36 -2.00
C LEU A 7 -5.14 6.06 -2.80
N LEU A 8 -6.05 5.14 -2.45
CA LEU A 8 -6.28 3.90 -3.17
C LEU A 8 -6.94 4.17 -4.54
N GLU A 9 -7.90 5.10 -4.61
CA GLU A 9 -8.57 5.50 -5.84
C GLU A 9 -7.62 6.22 -6.81
N GLU A 10 -6.74 7.06 -6.29
CA GLU A 10 -5.79 7.86 -7.06
C GLU A 10 -4.43 7.15 -7.30
N ALA A 11 -4.27 5.92 -6.82
CA ALA A 11 -3.02 5.17 -6.95
C ALA A 11 -2.75 4.72 -8.40
N SER A 12 -1.54 5.03 -8.88
CA SER A 12 -1.02 4.51 -10.14
C SER A 12 -0.64 3.02 -10.10
N VAL A 13 -0.34 2.51 -8.90
CA VAL A 13 -0.06 1.09 -8.66
C VAL A 13 -0.75 0.67 -7.38
N VAL A 14 -1.45 -0.46 -7.44
CA VAL A 14 -2.01 -1.14 -6.28
C VAL A 14 -1.57 -2.59 -6.28
N ARG A 15 -1.07 -3.05 -5.14
CA ARG A 15 -0.80 -4.46 -4.84
C ARG A 15 -1.40 -4.77 -3.48
N VAL A 16 -1.97 -5.96 -3.38
CA VAL A 16 -2.65 -6.43 -2.18
C VAL A 16 -2.19 -7.85 -1.87
N ASP A 17 -2.07 -8.17 -0.59
CA ASP A 17 -1.82 -9.54 -0.16
C ASP A 17 -3.06 -10.44 -0.40
N GLY A 18 -2.89 -11.75 -0.29
CA GLY A 18 -3.97 -12.72 -0.52
C GLY A 18 -5.16 -12.62 0.45
N THR A 19 -5.00 -11.95 1.60
CA THR A 19 -6.09 -11.77 2.59
C THR A 19 -6.87 -10.47 2.38
N GLY A 20 -6.36 -9.54 1.56
CA GLY A 20 -6.98 -8.23 1.40
C GLY A 20 -6.75 -7.30 2.59
N GLN A 21 -5.78 -7.60 3.46
CA GLN A 21 -5.47 -6.86 4.69
C GLN A 21 -4.30 -5.89 4.49
N TYR A 22 -3.34 -6.18 3.62
CA TYR A 22 -2.15 -5.35 3.41
C TYR A 22 -2.09 -4.83 1.99
N TYR A 23 -1.86 -3.53 1.85
CA TYR A 23 -1.88 -2.83 0.56
C TYR A 23 -0.59 -2.06 0.35
N LEU A 24 0.07 -2.28 -0.79
CA LEU A 24 1.14 -1.44 -1.29
C LEU A 24 0.59 -0.55 -2.41
N LEU A 25 0.70 0.76 -2.23
CA LEU A 25 0.18 1.77 -3.15
C LEU A 25 1.33 2.63 -3.68
N ARG A 26 1.26 3.04 -4.96
CA ARG A 26 2.04 4.16 -5.49
C ARG A 26 1.11 5.30 -5.87
N HIS A 27 1.11 6.35 -5.06
CA HIS A 27 0.43 7.59 -5.41
C HIS A 27 1.37 8.52 -6.20
N PRO A 28 0.90 9.23 -7.24
CA PRO A 28 1.73 10.14 -8.02
C PRO A 28 2.38 11.25 -7.19
N GLU A 29 1.65 11.80 -6.21
CA GLU A 29 2.12 12.96 -5.43
C GLU A 29 2.85 12.59 -4.13
N VAL A 30 2.49 11.46 -3.51
CA VAL A 30 3.04 11.07 -2.18
C VAL A 30 3.91 9.81 -2.23
N GLY A 31 4.09 9.23 -3.42
CA GLY A 31 4.96 8.09 -3.63
C GLY A 31 4.42 6.77 -3.08
N TRP A 32 5.36 5.90 -2.69
CA TRP A 32 5.05 4.56 -2.20
C TRP A 32 4.54 4.57 -0.76
N ARG A 33 3.49 3.79 -0.48
CA ARG A 33 2.92 3.61 0.86
C ARG A 33 2.45 2.18 1.09
N LEU A 34 2.73 1.66 2.27
CA LEU A 34 2.29 0.33 2.72
C LEU A 34 1.30 0.51 3.86
N TYR A 35 0.09 -0.02 3.70
CA TYR A 35 -0.99 0.08 4.66
C TYR A 35 -1.42 -1.29 5.18
N GLN A 36 -1.87 -1.33 6.43
CA GLN A 36 -2.73 -2.38 6.97
C GLN A 36 -4.17 -1.87 7.03
N LYS A 37 -5.08 -2.52 6.31
CA LYS A 37 -6.52 -2.27 6.35
C LYS A 37 -7.15 -3.00 7.54
N GLY A 38 -7.63 -2.25 8.51
CA GLY A 38 -8.53 -2.71 9.55
C GLY A 38 -10.00 -2.47 9.17
N ILE A 39 -10.91 -2.75 10.11
CA ILE A 39 -12.37 -2.60 9.89
C ILE A 39 -12.76 -1.12 9.80
N GLU A 40 -12.26 -0.30 10.72
CA GLU A 40 -12.66 1.12 10.84
C GLU A 40 -11.58 2.08 10.34
N ALA A 41 -10.34 1.61 10.23
CA ALA A 41 -9.19 2.43 9.85
C ALA A 41 -8.19 1.64 9.01
N ALA A 42 -7.34 2.38 8.29
CA ALA A 42 -6.15 1.83 7.67
C ALA A 42 -4.94 2.51 8.31
N PHE A 43 -3.95 1.71 8.69
CA PHE A 43 -2.74 2.17 9.37
C PHE A 43 -1.59 2.21 8.38
N LEU A 44 -0.92 3.36 8.26
CA LEU A 44 0.30 3.49 7.47
C LEU A 44 1.44 2.78 8.21
N LEU A 45 1.99 1.74 7.60
CA LEU A 45 3.10 0.96 8.17
C LEU A 45 4.45 1.49 7.71
N ALA A 46 4.56 1.88 6.44
CA ALA A 46 5.79 2.39 5.85
C ALA A 46 5.51 3.28 4.64
N GLU A 47 6.45 4.17 4.33
CA GLU A 47 6.40 5.11 3.21
C GLU A 47 7.72 5.14 2.42
N GLY A 48 7.65 5.60 1.18
CA GLY A 48 8.80 5.66 0.27
C GLY A 48 9.39 4.27 0.00
N GLU A 49 10.70 4.19 -0.16
CA GLU A 49 11.40 2.92 -0.43
C GLU A 49 11.23 1.88 0.69
N LYS A 50 10.98 2.32 1.94
CA LYS A 50 10.69 1.40 3.04
C LYS A 50 9.38 0.62 2.80
N ALA A 51 8.40 1.21 2.12
CA ALA A 51 7.17 0.49 1.77
C ALA A 51 7.46 -0.68 0.83
N LEU A 52 8.37 -0.50 -0.14
CA LEU A 52 8.83 -1.58 -1.02
C LEU A 52 9.64 -2.62 -0.25
N TYR A 53 10.55 -2.18 0.62
CA TYR A 53 11.38 -3.09 1.43
C TYR A 53 10.52 -4.01 2.32
N TRP A 54 9.48 -3.48 2.96
CA TRP A 54 8.65 -4.24 3.89
C TRP A 54 7.50 -5.02 3.25
N ALA A 55 7.06 -4.66 2.04
CA ALA A 55 5.93 -5.32 1.37
C ALA A 55 6.02 -6.86 1.34
N PRO A 56 7.18 -7.49 1.05
CA PRO A 56 7.32 -8.95 1.06
C PRO A 56 7.07 -9.60 2.43
N GLU A 57 7.44 -8.94 3.53
CA GLU A 57 7.21 -9.45 4.89
C GLU A 57 5.71 -9.58 5.20
N PHE A 58 4.88 -8.72 4.59
CA PHE A 58 3.42 -8.78 4.66
C PHE A 58 2.79 -9.57 3.51
N ARG A 59 3.60 -10.29 2.72
CA ARG A 59 3.18 -11.08 1.55
C ARG A 59 2.48 -10.25 0.47
N VAL A 60 2.71 -8.94 0.45
CA VAL A 60 2.22 -8.06 -0.62
C VAL A 60 3.21 -8.18 -1.80
N PRO A 61 2.74 -8.54 -3.00
CA PRO A 61 3.62 -8.68 -4.15
C PRO A 61 4.23 -7.32 -4.52
N LEU A 62 5.51 -7.33 -4.88
CA LEU A 62 6.17 -6.14 -5.40
C LEU A 62 5.65 -5.81 -6.81
N PRO A 63 5.66 -4.52 -7.21
CA PRO A 63 5.45 -4.15 -8.60
C PRO A 63 6.53 -4.80 -9.48
N GLU A 64 6.14 -5.30 -10.65
CA GLU A 64 7.12 -5.70 -11.65
C GLU A 64 7.89 -4.45 -12.08
N VAL A 65 9.21 -4.53 -12.11
CA VAL A 65 10.05 -3.45 -12.64
C VAL A 65 9.85 -3.47 -14.14
N VAL A 66 9.09 -2.50 -14.65
CA VAL A 66 8.92 -2.26 -16.10
C VAL A 66 10.09 -1.45 -16.62
#